data_AF-A0AAW2PDH2-F1
#
_entry.id   AF-A0AAW2PDH2-F1
#
_cell.length_a   1.000
_cell.length_b   1.000
_cell.length_c   1.000
_cell.angle_alpha   90.00
_cell.angle_beta   90.00
_cell.angle_gamma   90.00
#
_symmetry.space_group_name_H-M   'P 1'
#
loop_
_entity.id
_entity.type
_entity.pdbx_description
1 polymer ?
#
loop_
_entity_poly.entity_id
_entity_poly.type
_entity_poly.pdbx_seq_one_letter_code
_entity_poly.pdbx_strand_id
1 'polypeptide(L)'
;MDGLKLLEGELGEKVYFGGDKFGFLDVALIPFYNCFDSFESCGKLRIEEHCPKLIAWAKRCMEKESVSKSFAVAPPSMIDEYILMTRKKIGTTE
;
A
#
# COMPACT_ATOMS: atom_id res chain seq x y z
N MET A 1 6.67 10.43 -4.59
CA MET A 1 6.27 9.51 -5.68
C MET A 1 7.45 8.66 -6.15
N ASP A 2 8.68 9.19 -6.17
CA ASP A 2 9.88 8.48 -6.66
C ASP A 2 10.15 7.13 -5.98
N GLY A 3 9.90 7.02 -4.67
CA GLY A 3 10.01 5.73 -3.97
C GLY A 3 9.06 4.65 -4.49
N LEU A 4 7.82 5.01 -4.84
CA LEU A 4 6.86 4.06 -5.42
C LEU A 4 7.27 3.65 -6.83
N LYS A 5 7.78 4.59 -7.64
CA LYS A 5 8.29 4.30 -8.98
C LYS A 5 9.53 3.40 -8.94
N LEU A 6 10.41 3.58 -7.95
CA LEU A 6 11.54 2.68 -7.73
C LEU A 6 11.06 1.27 -7.40
N LEU A 7 10.10 1.13 -6.48
CA LEU A 7 9.51 -0.16 -6.12
C LEU A 7 8.79 -0.82 -7.31
N GLU A 8 8.05 -0.05 -8.12
CA GLU A 8 7.44 -0.53 -9.37
C GLU A 8 8.50 -1.08 -10.34
N GLY A 9 9.63 -0.37 -10.50
CA GLY A 9 10.74 -0.82 -11.32
C GLY A 9 11.38 -2.11 -10.81
N GLU A 10 11.61 -2.20 -9.50
CA GLU A 10 12.16 -3.39 -8.84
C GLU A 10 11.21 -4.59 -8.92
N LEU A 11 9.89 -4.36 -8.85
CA LEU A 11 8.89 -5.40 -9.07
C LEU A 11 8.96 -5.91 -10.51
N GLY A 12 9.03 -5.00 -11.48
CA GLY A 12 9.12 -5.33 -12.90
C GLY A 12 7.96 -6.20 -13.35
N GLU A 13 8.26 -7.40 -13.87
CA GLU A 13 7.26 -8.40 -14.30
C GLU A 13 7.08 -9.54 -13.29
N LYS A 14 7.71 -9.45 -12.11
CA LYS A 14 7.62 -10.51 -11.10
C LYS A 14 6.21 -10.56 -10.52
N VAL A 15 5.78 -11.77 -10.14
CA VAL A 15 4.48 -11.96 -9.46
C VAL A 15 4.49 -11.28 -8.09
N TYR A 16 5.62 -11.43 -7.38
CA TYR A 16 5.94 -10.87 -6.07
C TYR A 16 7.36 -10.29 -6.08
N PHE A 17 7.71 -9.45 -5.11
CA PHE A 17 9.09 -9.00 -4.95
C PHE A 17 10.06 -10.17 -4.68
N GLY A 18 9.59 -11.23 -4.03
CA GLY A 18 10.30 -12.51 -3.90
C GLY A 18 10.38 -13.37 -5.18
N GLY A 19 9.95 -12.85 -6.34
CA GLY A 19 9.87 -13.59 -7.60
C GLY A 19 8.56 -14.38 -7.69
N ASP A 20 8.66 -15.70 -7.78
CA ASP A 20 7.49 -16.60 -7.89
C ASP A 20 6.82 -16.87 -6.54
N LYS A 21 7.49 -16.53 -5.44
CA LYS A 21 7.02 -16.76 -4.07
C LYS A 21 6.89 -15.45 -3.32
N PHE A 22 5.93 -15.42 -2.41
CA PHE A 22 5.75 -14.31 -1.48
C PHE A 22 6.99 -14.20 -0.57
N GLY A 23 7.71 -13.09 -0.67
CA GLY A 23 9.00 -12.89 -0.04
C GLY A 23 8.99 -11.84 1.08
N PHE A 24 10.18 -11.55 1.60
CA PHE A 24 10.37 -10.60 2.69
C PHE A 24 9.85 -9.20 2.36
N LEU A 25 10.21 -8.67 1.18
CA LEU A 25 9.78 -7.34 0.78
C LEU A 25 8.27 -7.27 0.56
N ASP A 26 7.63 -8.37 0.14
CA ASP A 26 6.18 -8.42 0.02
C ASP A 26 5.49 -8.29 1.38
N VAL A 27 5.98 -9.02 2.39
CA VAL A 27 5.51 -8.93 3.78
C VAL A 27 5.70 -7.53 4.35
N ALA A 28 6.86 -6.92 4.10
CA ALA A 28 7.20 -5.61 4.62
C ALA A 28 6.38 -4.48 3.96
N LEU A 29 6.09 -4.61 2.66
CA LEU A 29 5.46 -3.55 1.88
C LEU A 29 3.94 -3.63 1.87
N ILE A 30 3.36 -4.83 1.86
CA ILE A 30 1.91 -4.98 1.68
C ILE A 30 1.08 -4.17 2.69
N PRO A 31 1.43 -4.06 4.01
CA PRO A 31 0.63 -3.32 4.98
C PRO A 31 0.37 -1.86 4.59
N PHE A 32 1.26 -1.26 3.80
CA PHE A 32 1.11 0.12 3.36
C PHE A 32 0.04 0.30 2.28
N TYR A 33 -0.40 -0.77 1.61
CA TYR A 33 -1.49 -0.72 0.64
C TYR A 33 -2.79 -0.17 1.24
N ASN A 34 -3.10 -0.47 2.50
CA ASN A 34 -4.27 0.09 3.19
C ASN A 34 -4.24 1.62 3.28
N CYS A 35 -3.05 2.22 3.30
CA CYS A 35 -2.90 3.65 3.34
C CYS A 35 -2.92 4.28 1.93
N PHE A 36 -2.97 3.49 0.85
CA PHE A 36 -2.95 4.03 -0.50
C PHE A 36 -4.19 4.87 -0.75
N ASP A 37 -5.38 4.41 -0.37
CA ASP A 37 -6.63 5.19 -0.46
C ASP A 37 -6.52 6.51 0.32
N SER A 38 -5.91 6.47 1.51
CA SER A 38 -5.68 7.65 2.31
C SER A 38 -4.58 8.56 1.72
N PHE A 39 -3.58 8.02 1.02
CA PHE A 39 -2.57 8.81 0.29
C PHE A 39 -3.18 9.49 -0.94
N GLU A 40 -4.05 8.80 -1.68
CA GLU A 40 -4.77 9.37 -2.81
C GLU A 40 -5.70 10.50 -2.36
N SER A 41 -6.47 10.27 -1.29
CA SER A 41 -7.41 11.24 -0.72
C SER A 41 -6.74 12.51 -0.21
N CYS A 42 -5.50 12.40 0.26
CA CYS A 42 -4.87 13.48 1.02
C CYS A 42 -3.72 14.18 0.29
N GLY A 43 -3.12 13.52 -0.70
CA GLY A 43 -2.11 14.10 -1.58
C GLY A 43 -2.60 14.39 -3.00
N LYS A 44 -3.88 14.09 -3.32
CA LYS A 44 -4.40 14.05 -4.71
C LYS A 44 -3.52 13.19 -5.63
N LEU A 45 -2.92 12.15 -5.06
CA LEU A 45 -2.06 11.23 -5.80
C LEU A 45 -2.96 10.23 -6.54
N ARG A 46 -2.62 9.92 -7.78
CA ARG A 46 -3.26 8.83 -8.54
C ARG A 46 -2.22 7.73 -8.69
N ILE A 47 -2.09 6.90 -7.65
CA ILE A 47 -1.02 5.91 -7.59
C ILE A 47 -1.20 4.89 -8.70
N GLU A 48 -2.44 4.48 -8.99
CA GLU A 48 -2.73 3.55 -10.08
C GLU A 48 -2.32 4.06 -11.47
N GLU A 49 -2.37 5.38 -11.71
CA GLU A 49 -1.92 5.93 -13.00
C GLU A 49 -0.41 5.94 -13.17
N HIS A 50 0.33 6.14 -12.09
CA HIS A 50 1.78 6.26 -12.14
C HIS A 50 2.50 4.95 -11.84
N CYS A 51 1.84 4.06 -11.12
CA CYS A 51 2.39 2.82 -10.57
C CYS A 51 1.35 1.66 -10.71
N PRO A 52 0.86 1.37 -11.93
CA PRO A 52 -0.18 0.38 -12.15
C PRO A 52 0.24 -1.04 -11.75
N LYS A 53 1.51 -1.41 -11.92
CA LYS A 53 1.98 -2.77 -11.58
C LYS A 53 2.04 -2.97 -10.08
N LEU A 54 2.41 -1.94 -9.32
CA LEU A 54 2.41 -1.99 -7.87
C LEU A 54 0.98 -2.14 -7.34
N ILE A 55 -0.01 -1.45 -7.92
CA ILE A 55 -1.42 -1.66 -7.58
C ILE A 55 -1.87 -3.09 -7.92
N ALA A 56 -1.54 -3.60 -9.10
CA ALA A 56 -1.87 -4.96 -9.49
C ALA A 56 -1.24 -6.01 -8.56
N TRP A 57 0.01 -5.79 -8.15
CA TRP A 57 0.70 -6.61 -7.15
C TRP A 57 -0.03 -6.59 -5.81
N ALA A 58 -0.43 -5.42 -5.31
CA ALA A 58 -1.11 -5.31 -4.03
C ALA A 58 -2.48 -6.02 -4.06
N LYS A 59 -3.27 -5.81 -5.13
CA LYS A 59 -4.54 -6.53 -5.36
C LYS A 59 -4.34 -8.05 -5.33
N ARG A 60 -3.30 -8.56 -5.99
CA ARG A 60 -2.93 -9.99 -5.96
C ARG A 60 -2.53 -10.46 -4.56
N CYS A 61 -1.76 -9.66 -3.82
CA CYS A 61 -1.38 -10.02 -2.45
C CYS A 61 -2.60 -10.19 -1.54
N MET A 62 -3.65 -9.40 -1.74
CA MET A 62 -4.90 -9.51 -0.98
C MET A 62 -5.67 -10.81 -1.22
N GLU A 63 -5.41 -11.52 -2.33
CA GLU A 63 -6.00 -12.84 -2.59
C GLU A 63 -5.40 -13.92 -1.68
N LYS A 64 -4.24 -13.68 -1.05
CA LYS A 64 -3.67 -14.61 -0.06
C LYS A 64 -4.44 -14.51 1.25
N GLU A 65 -4.96 -15.64 1.71
CA GLU A 65 -5.70 -15.76 2.98
C GLU A 65 -4.95 -15.18 4.18
N SER A 66 -3.63 -15.39 4.26
CA SER A 66 -2.81 -14.84 5.35
C SER A 66 -2.79 -13.31 5.35
N VAL A 67 -2.76 -12.69 4.16
CA VAL A 67 -2.75 -11.23 4.02
C VAL A 67 -4.14 -10.69 4.32
N SER A 68 -5.18 -11.23 3.68
CA SER A 68 -6.55 -10.73 3.88
C SER A 68 -7.01 -10.84 5.33
N LYS A 69 -6.66 -11.93 6.05
CA LYS A 69 -6.95 -12.05 7.49
C LYS A 69 -6.22 -11.01 8.33
N SER A 70 -4.93 -10.76 8.08
CA SER A 70 -4.18 -9.72 8.79
C SER A 70 -4.78 -8.32 8.53
N PHE A 71 -5.26 -8.07 7.32
CA PHE A 71 -5.88 -6.80 6.94
C PHE A 71 -7.27 -6.61 7.57
N ALA A 72 -8.04 -7.70 7.73
CA ALA A 72 -9.34 -7.64 8.39
C ALA A 72 -9.25 -7.17 9.86
N VAL A 73 -8.08 -7.30 10.50
CA VAL A 73 -7.84 -6.78 11.87
C VAL A 73 -7.75 -5.25 11.90
N ALA A 74 -7.37 -4.61 10.79
CA ALA A 74 -7.21 -3.16 10.68
C ALA A 74 -8.00 -2.64 9.47
N PRO A 75 -9.34 -2.49 9.59
CA PRO A 75 -10.19 -2.05 8.49
C PRO A 75 -9.86 -0.61 8.06
N PRO A 76 -10.20 -0.21 6.82
CA PRO A 76 -9.89 1.12 6.29
C PRO A 76 -10.34 2.27 7.20
N SER A 77 -11.51 2.15 7.85
CA SER A 77 -12.01 3.16 8.79
C SER A 77 -11.08 3.41 9.99
N MET A 78 -10.40 2.38 10.48
CA MET A 78 -9.43 2.49 11.57
C MET A 78 -8.15 3.17 11.08
N ILE A 79 -7.73 2.89 9.84
CA ILE A 79 -6.57 3.52 9.20
C ILE A 79 -6.82 5.01 8.99
N ASP A 80 -8.00 5.38 8.46
CA ASP A 80 -8.37 6.78 8.23
C ASP A 80 -8.45 7.57 9.53
N GLU A 81 -9.04 6.99 10.58
CA GLU A 81 -9.08 7.60 11.92
C GLU A 81 -7.66 7.80 12.48
N TYR A 82 -6.79 6.79 12.34
CA TYR A 82 -5.39 6.89 12.75
C TYR A 82 -4.63 7.99 11.99
N ILE A 83 -4.85 8.12 10.67
CA ILE A 83 -4.23 9.14 9.84
C ILE A 83 -4.73 10.54 10.24
N LEU A 84 -6.05 10.70 10.45
CA LEU A 84 -6.62 11.96 10.91
C LEU A 84 -6.07 12.37 12.29
N MET A 85 -6.00 11.43 13.23
CA MET A 85 -5.41 11.62 14.55
C MET A 85 -3.94 12.03 14.45
N THR A 86 -3.17 11.38 13.58
CA THR A 86 -1.75 11.68 13.36
C THR A 86 -1.58 13.08 12.79
N ARG A 87 -2.38 13.47 11.79
CA ARG A 87 -2.35 14.83 11.20
C ARG A 87 -2.61 15.92 12.22
N LYS A 88 -3.63 15.74 13.08
CA LYS A 88 -3.92 16.67 14.17
C LYS A 88 -2.74 16.81 15.12
N LYS A 89 -2.05 15.70 15.45
CA LYS A 89 -0.88 15.71 16.32
C LYS A 89 0.34 16.40 15.71
N ILE A 90 0.58 16.22 14.41
CA ILE A 90 1.76 16.79 13.73
C ILE A 90 1.53 18.20 13.17
N GLY A 91 0.34 18.78 13.37
CA GLY A 91 0.03 20.16 12.95
C GLY A 91 -0.13 20.35 11.45
N THR A 92 -0.26 19.28 10.67
CA THR A 92 -0.53 19.36 9.22
C THR A 92 -2.04 19.37 9.01
N THR A 93 -2.66 20.53 9.23
CA THR A 93 -4.03 20.83 8.80
C THR A 93 -3.93 21.81 7.63
N GLU A 94 -4.32 21.36 6.43
CA GLU A 94 -4.85 22.27 5.41
C GLU A 94 -6.35 22.43 5.63
#